data_AF-A0A097QWS6-F1
#
_entry.id   AF-A0A097QWS6-F1
#
_cell.length_a   1.000
_cell.length_b   1.000
_cell.length_c   1.000
_cell.angle_alpha   90.00
_cell.angle_beta   90.00
_cell.angle_gamma   90.00
#
_symmetry.space_group_name_H-M   'P 1'
#
loop_
_entity.id
_entity.type
_entity.pdbx_description
1 polymer ?
#
loop_
_entity_poly.entity_id
_entity_poly.type
_entity_poly.pdbx_seq_one_letter_code
_entity_poly.pdbx_strand_id
1 'polypeptide(L)' 'MVELVRLDGSLNFGDGAEVVSVWLNKLSDFEKLKSTFGGIFSTSETSRGVLYSLFVPSFRVRFLCLVRGGGDGKR' A
#
# COMPACT_ATOMS: atom_id res chain seq x y z
N MET A 1 13.78 3.06 -9.98
CA MET A 1 12.91 2.24 -10.84
C MET A 1 11.87 1.60 -9.94
N VAL A 2 10.63 2.10 -9.97
CA VAL A 2 9.51 1.57 -9.16
C VAL A 2 8.79 0.56 -10.05
N GLU A 3 8.87 -0.73 -9.74
CA GLU A 3 8.05 -1.74 -10.41
C GLU A 3 6.61 -1.60 -9.95
N LEU A 4 5.72 -1.27 -10.88
CA LEU A 4 4.29 -1.17 -10.64
C LEU A 4 3.71 -2.60 -10.63
N VAL A 5 3.70 -3.24 -9.45
CA VAL A 5 3.05 -4.56 -9.31
C VAL A 5 1.54 -4.33 -9.25
N ARG A 6 0.84 -4.57 -10.37
CA ARG A 6 -0.62 -4.69 -10.39
C ARG A 6 -0.99 -6.00 -9.66
N LEU A 7 -1.51 -5.89 -8.45
CA LEU A 7 -2.26 -7.00 -7.86
C LEU A 7 -3.72 -6.85 -8.28
N ASP A 8 -4.19 -7.85 -9.01
CA ASP A 8 -5.58 -8.04 -9.41
C ASP A 8 -6.43 -8.17 -8.13
N GLY A 9 -7.09 -7.08 -7.76
CA GLY A 9 -7.74 -6.94 -6.47
C GLY A 9 -8.49 -5.62 -6.41
N SER A 10 -9.55 -5.49 -7.21
CA SER A 10 -10.45 -4.35 -7.21
C SER A 10 -11.22 -4.28 -5.89
N LEU A 11 -10.66 -3.59 -4.89
CA LEU A 11 -11.45 -3.11 -3.76
C LEU A 11 -12.17 -1.83 -4.22
N ASN A 12 -13.38 -2.01 -4.73
CA ASN A 12 -14.28 -0.94 -5.16
C ASN A 12 -14.68 -0.07 -3.97
N PHE A 13 -14.27 1.19 -3.98
CA PHE A 13 -14.87 2.23 -3.13
C PHE A 13 -16.01 2.83 -3.94
N GLY A 14 -17.23 2.73 -3.43
CA GLY A 14 -18.52 2.81 -4.15
C GLY A 14 -18.90 4.13 -4.82
N ASP A 15 -17.96 4.89 -5.34
CA ASP A 15 -18.20 6.01 -6.24
C ASP A 15 -17.38 5.72 -7.50
N GLY A 16 -17.98 5.76 -8.69
CA GLY A 16 -17.43 5.29 -9.98
C GLY A 16 -16.18 6.00 -10.51
N ALA A 17 -15.35 6.54 -9.62
CA ALA A 17 -14.02 7.02 -9.87
C ALA A 17 -12.97 5.94 -9.56
N GLU A 18 -12.19 5.59 -10.57
CA GLU A 18 -11.12 4.60 -10.48
C GLU A 18 -10.07 5.04 -9.44
N VAL A 19 -9.98 4.32 -8.33
CA VAL A 19 -8.91 4.50 -7.33
C VAL A 19 -7.68 3.74 -7.81
N VAL A 20 -6.59 4.45 -8.05
CA VAL A 20 -5.33 3.83 -8.48
C VAL A 20 -4.66 3.20 -7.27
N SER A 21 -4.44 1.88 -7.31
CA SER A 21 -3.74 1.15 -6.26
C SER A 21 -2.27 0.92 -6.65
N VAL A 22 -1.35 1.30 -5.77
CA VAL A 22 0.10 1.22 -5.96
C VAL A 22 0.70 0.34 -4.88
N TRP A 23 1.35 -0.75 -5.28
CA TRP A 23 2.04 -1.65 -4.37
C TRP A 23 3.50 -1.26 -4.18
N LEU A 24 3.92 -1.28 -2.92
CA LEU A 24 5.27 -0.95 -2.49
C LEU A 24 5.93 -2.17 -1.89
N ASN A 25 7.16 -2.42 -2.31
CA ASN A 25 7.95 -3.57 -1.86
C ASN A 25 8.67 -3.30 -0.53
N LYS A 26 8.82 -2.04 -0.13
CA LYS A 26 9.57 -1.63 1.06
C LYS A 26 8.73 -0.74 1.95
N LEU A 27 8.71 -1.07 3.24
CA LEU A 27 8.03 -0.26 4.26
C LEU A 27 8.62 1.16 4.35
N SER A 28 9.93 1.31 4.13
CA SER A 28 10.59 2.63 4.17
C SER A 28 10.10 3.57 3.07
N ASP A 29 9.74 3.07 1.89
CA ASP A 29 9.15 3.89 0.83
C ASP A 29 7.71 4.25 1.16
N PHE A 30 6.96 3.33 1.78
CA PHE A 30 5.62 3.61 2.30
C PHE A 30 5.64 4.73 3.36
N GLU A 31 6.55 4.68 4.34
CA GLU A 31 6.66 5.70 5.38
C GLU A 31 7.01 7.08 4.82
N LYS A 32 7.88 7.15 3.80
CA LYS A 32 8.15 8.41 3.09
C LYS A 32 6.88 8.97 2.45
N LEU A 33 6.15 8.15 1.71
CA LEU A 33 4.92 8.56 1.02
C LEU A 33 3.85 9.02 2.01
N LYS A 34 3.70 8.30 3.12
CA LYS A 34 2.81 8.68 4.24
C LYS A 34 3.18 10.04 4.81
N SER A 35 4.46 10.31 5.05
CA SER A 35 4.92 11.61 5.53
C SER A 35 4.78 12.72 4.49
N THR A 36 4.93 12.42 3.19
CA THR A 36 4.87 13.41 2.11
C THR A 36 3.45 13.84 1.79
N PHE A 37 2.55 12.88 1.59
CA PHE A 37 1.22 13.19 1.06
C PHE A 37 0.20 13.50 2.16
N GLY A 38 0.39 12.94 3.36
CA GLY A 38 -0.70 12.85 4.33
C GLY A 38 -1.86 12.00 3.77
N GLY A 39 -2.72 11.49 4.64
CA GLY A 39 -3.86 10.69 4.18
C GLY A 39 -4.45 9.81 5.25
N ILE A 40 -5.37 8.95 4.82
CA ILE A 40 -6.04 7.98 5.68
C ILE A 40 -5.18 6.74 5.72
N PHE A 41 -4.56 6.51 6.88
CA PHE A 41 -3.69 5.38 7.14
C PHE A 41 -4.45 4.27 7.88
N SER A 42 -4.23 3.02 7.46
CA SER A 42 -4.69 1.84 8.17
C SER A 42 -3.69 0.70 8.07
N THR A 43 -3.73 -0.19 9.05
CA THR A 43 -3.02 -1.47 9.05
C THR A 43 -4.01 -2.61 9.20
N SER A 44 -3.67 -3.76 8.62
CA SER A 44 -4.46 -4.98 8.77
C SER A 44 -3.54 -6.18 8.85
N GLU A 45 -3.72 -7.02 9.88
CA GLU A 45 -3.04 -8.30 9.96
C GLU A 45 -3.67 -9.29 8.98
N THR A 46 -2.83 -10.00 8.24
CA THR A 46 -3.23 -11.02 7.28
C THR A 46 -2.45 -12.29 7.55
N SER A 47 -2.91 -13.42 7.00
CA SER A 47 -2.16 -14.68 7.03
C SER A 47 -0.77 -14.61 6.41
N ARG A 48 -0.46 -13.56 5.63
CA ARG A 48 0.83 -13.36 4.95
C ARG A 48 1.72 -12.32 5.64
N GLY A 49 1.24 -11.63 6.68
CA GLY A 49 1.93 -10.52 7.34
C GLY A 49 1.04 -9.29 7.54
N VAL A 50 1.66 -8.15 7.83
CA VAL A 50 0.96 -6.88 8.09
C VAL A 50 0.84 -6.08 6.80
N LEU A 51 -0.39 -5.79 6.38
CA LEU A 51 -0.69 -4.92 5.26
C LEU A 51 -0.83 -3.47 5.77
N TYR A 52 0.02 -2.59 5.25
CA TYR A 52 -0.03 -1.15 5.44
C TYR A 52 -0.77 -0.53 4.25
N SER A 53 -1.74 0.33 4.52
CA SER A 53 -2.54 1.02 3.51
C SER A 53 -2.56 2.51 3.78
N LEU A 54 -2.31 3.31 2.75
CA LEU A 54 -2.44 4.76 2.78
C LEU A 54 -3.31 5.19 1.61
N PHE A 55 -4.49 5.72 1.90
CA PHE A 55 -5.33 6.34 0.90
C PHE A 55 -5.14 7.86 0.91
N VAL A 56 -4.84 8.43 -0.25
CA VAL A 56 -4.68 9.88 -0.44
C VAL A 56 -5.87 10.38 -1.28
N PRO A 57 -6.91 10.96 -0.66
CA PRO A 57 -8.15 11.31 -1.35
C PRO A 57 -7.94 12.32 -2.49
N SER A 58 -7.03 13.28 -2.30
CA SER A 58 -6.73 14.33 -3.27
C SER A 58 -6.26 13.81 -4.63
N PHE A 59 -5.57 12.66 -4.64
CA PHE A 59 -5.10 12.02 -5.87
C PHE A 59 -5.91 10.77 -6.23
N ARG A 60 -6.84 10.35 -5.36
CA ARG A 60 -7.54 9.07 -5.46
C ARG A 60 -6.57 7.90 -5.64
N VAL A 61 -5.44 7.96 -4.95
CA VAL A 61 -4.41 6.92 -4.96
C VAL A 61 -4.41 6.19 -3.63
N ARG A 62 -4.24 4.87 -3.69
CA ARG A 62 -3.98 4.03 -2.53
C ARG A 62 -2.61 3.38 -2.64
N PHE A 63 -1.76 3.61 -1.66
CA PHE A 63 -0.49 2.91 -1.50
C PHE A 63 -0.68 1.72 -0.58
N LEU A 64 -0.12 0.57 -0.95
CA LEU A 64 -0.22 -0.69 -0.23
C LEU A 64 1.17 -1.28 -0.03
N CYS A 65 1.51 -1.71 1.19
CA CYS A 65 2.77 -2.39 1.48
C CYS A 65 2.52 -3.59 2.39
N LEU A 66 2.85 -4.80 1.94
CA LEU A 66 2.74 -6.01 2.75
C LEU A 66 4.11 -6.36 3.35
N VAL A 67 4.22 -6.25 4.67
CA VAL A 67 5.40 -6.68 5.41
C VAL A 67 5.15 -8.07 5.94
N ARG A 68 5.85 -9.05 5.36
CA ARG A 68 5.75 -10.45 5.81
C ARG A 68 6.36 -10.58 7.20
N GLY A 69 5.63 -11.19 8.12
CA GLY A 69 6.13 -11.47 9.47
C GLY A 69 7.18 -12.58 9.41
N GLY A 70 8.44 -12.22 9.65
CA GLY A 70 9.54 -13.17 9.89
C GLY A 70 10.28 -13.64 8.64
N GLY A 71 11.50 -13.12 8.47
CA GLY A 71 12.44 -13.54 7.44
C GLY A 71 13.17 -12.35 6.83
N ASP A 72 13.88 -11.59 7.68
CA ASP A 72 15.02 -10.81 7.19
C ASP A 72 15.87 -11.78 6.37
N GLY A 73 15.91 -11.56 5.06
CA GLY A 73 16.69 -12.36 4.13
C GLY A 73 18.18 -12.13 4.41
N LYS A 74 18.70 -12.75 5.47
CA LYS A 74 20.13 -13.07 5.56
C LYS A 74 20.36 -14.34 4.76
N ARG A 75 20.83 -14.09 3.54
CA ARG A 75 21.74 -14.99 2.81
C ARG A 75 22.89 -15.44 3.70
#